data_AF-A0A2V5YXU8-F1
#
_entry.id   AF-A0A2V5YXU8-F1
#
_cell.length_a   1.000
_cell.length_b   1.000
_cell.length_c   1.000
_cell.angle_alpha   90.00
_cell.angle_beta   90.00
_cell.angle_gamma   90.00
#
_symmetry.space_group_name_H-M   'P 1'
#
loop_
_entity.id
_entity.type
_entity.pdbx_description
1 polymer ?
#
loop_
_entity_poly.entity_id
_entity_poly.type
_entity_poly.pdbx_seq_one_letter_code
_entity_poly.pdbx_strand_id
1 'polypeptide(L)'
;MQFSPTLCESPNTKFTEGLATRLLCLMVEGNTLTEACREIGVSRFQVWRCRQADKEFDCAYESAHRAMAAALVDASLTELKNADRETWQKASAYAQRCAWMGSKLLPKLYGDKPAETQITQSISRPRN
;
A
#
# COMPACT_ATOMS: atom_id res chain seq x y z
N MET A 1 -0.92 -15.39 12.28
CA MET A 1 -0.92 -15.96 10.92
C MET A 1 0.13 -17.04 10.94
N GLN A 2 -0.22 -18.29 10.70
CA GLN A 2 0.75 -19.39 10.58
C GLN A 2 0.87 -19.71 9.09
N PHE A 3 2.09 -19.66 8.55
CA PHE A 3 2.39 -20.00 7.16
C PHE A 3 3.05 -21.38 7.10
N SER A 4 3.08 -22.00 5.91
CA SER A 4 3.90 -23.19 5.71
C SER A 4 5.36 -22.89 6.09
N PRO A 5 6.06 -23.81 6.81
CA PRO A 5 7.40 -23.55 7.34
C PRO A 5 8.43 -23.21 6.24
N THR A 6 8.21 -23.69 5.02
CA THR A 6 8.92 -23.28 3.81
C THR A 6 7.90 -22.94 2.73
N LEU A 7 7.93 -21.70 2.25
CA LEU A 7 6.98 -21.19 1.24
C LEU A 7 7.53 -21.34 -0.19
N CYS A 8 8.84 -21.23 -0.37
CA CYS A 8 9.50 -21.50 -1.64
C CYS A 8 11.00 -21.72 -1.45
N GLU A 9 11.58 -22.61 -2.27
CA GLU A 9 13.01 -22.85 -2.32
C GLU A 9 13.63 -22.29 -3.60
N SER A 10 14.74 -21.56 -3.41
CA SER A 10 15.69 -21.15 -4.43
C SER A 10 17.05 -21.80 -4.11
N PRO A 11 17.91 -22.11 -5.11
CA PRO A 11 19.21 -22.76 -4.88
C PRO A 11 20.07 -22.10 -3.80
N ASN A 12 19.92 -20.79 -3.58
CA ASN A 12 20.76 -20.01 -2.66
C ASN A 12 20.03 -19.44 -1.43
N THR A 13 18.69 -19.56 -1.31
CA THR A 13 17.96 -18.97 -0.17
C THR A 13 16.59 -19.61 0.00
N LYS A 14 16.26 -20.09 1.20
CA LYS A 14 14.92 -20.58 1.54
C LYS A 14 14.04 -19.42 2.00
N PHE A 15 12.85 -19.27 1.41
CA PHE A 15 11.86 -18.31 1.90
C PHE A 15 11.04 -18.98 3.00
N THR A 16 11.35 -18.63 4.24
CA THR A 16 10.73 -19.19 5.44
C THR A 16 9.52 -18.38 5.89
N GLU A 17 8.69 -18.96 6.73
CA GLU A 17 7.60 -18.26 7.42
C GLU A 17 8.07 -16.99 8.15
N GLY A 18 9.25 -17.04 8.79
CA GLY A 18 9.83 -15.89 9.47
C GLY A 18 10.18 -14.74 8.52
N LEU A 19 10.75 -15.05 7.35
CA LEU A 19 11.05 -14.07 6.31
C LEU A 19 9.76 -13.49 5.70
N ALA A 20 8.75 -14.32 5.48
CA ALA A 20 7.43 -13.89 5.03
C ALA A 20 6.80 -12.92 6.01
N THR A 21 6.76 -13.28 7.30
CA THR A 21 6.22 -12.41 8.35
C THR A 21 6.97 -11.09 8.42
N ARG A 22 8.31 -11.12 8.40
CA ARG A 22 9.14 -9.90 8.42
C ARG A 22 8.88 -9.01 7.21
N LEU A 23 8.77 -9.59 6.00
CA LEU A 23 8.43 -8.85 4.78
C LEU A 23 7.09 -8.12 4.94
N LEU A 24 6.06 -8.83 5.41
CA LEU A 24 4.72 -8.27 5.58
C LEU A 24 4.71 -7.14 6.62
N CYS A 25 5.42 -7.30 7.74
CA CYS A 25 5.58 -6.24 8.74
C CYS A 25 6.21 -4.98 8.14
N LEU A 26 7.34 -5.12 7.42
CA LEU A 26 8.01 -3.99 6.78
C LEU A 26 7.10 -3.26 5.80
N MET A 27 6.31 -4.01 5.03
CA MET A 27 5.33 -3.41 4.12
C MET A 27 4.24 -2.63 4.88
N VAL A 28 3.69 -3.20 5.96
CA VAL A 28 2.69 -2.51 6.79
C VAL A 28 3.27 -1.22 7.39
N GLU A 29 4.55 -1.20 7.74
CA GLU A 29 5.29 -0.02 8.22
C GLU A 29 5.53 1.05 7.13
N GLY A 30 5.13 0.79 5.89
CA GLY A 30 5.28 1.72 4.77
C GLY A 30 6.55 1.54 3.94
N ASN A 31 7.34 0.49 4.16
CA ASN A 31 8.47 0.19 3.27
C ASN A 31 7.94 -0.34 1.93
N THR A 32 8.50 0.15 0.82
CA THR A 32 8.21 -0.43 -0.49
C THR A 32 8.68 -1.89 -0.54
N LEU A 33 8.08 -2.69 -1.44
CA LEU A 33 8.55 -4.07 -1.67
C LEU A 33 10.05 -4.13 -1.95
N THR A 34 10.61 -3.15 -2.67
CA THR A 34 12.03 -3.10 -2.99
C THR A 34 12.89 -2.93 -1.74
N GLU A 35 12.51 -2.02 -0.85
CA GLU A 35 13.21 -1.78 0.43
C GLU A 35 13.08 -2.99 1.35
N ALA A 36 11.87 -3.53 1.49
CA ALA A 36 11.61 -4.69 2.34
C ALA A 36 12.38 -5.94 1.86
N CYS A 37 12.43 -6.20 0.55
CA CYS A 37 13.22 -7.28 -0.03
C CYS A 37 14.73 -7.09 0.20
N ARG A 38 15.23 -5.86 0.06
CA ARG A 38 16.65 -5.54 0.31
C ARG A 38 17.01 -5.79 1.78
N GLU A 39 16.15 -5.38 2.70
CA GLU A 39 16.34 -5.53 4.15
C GLU A 39 16.45 -7.00 4.57
N ILE A 40 15.58 -7.87 4.05
CA ILE A 40 15.57 -9.29 4.42
C ILE A 40 16.45 -10.18 3.52
N GLY A 41 17.19 -9.58 2.59
CA GLY A 41 18.12 -10.28 1.72
C GLY A 41 17.46 -11.23 0.71
N VAL A 42 16.23 -10.95 0.27
CA VAL A 42 15.52 -11.78 -0.74
C VAL A 42 15.26 -11.00 -2.03
N SER A 43 15.16 -11.73 -3.14
CA SER A 43 14.79 -11.10 -4.42
C SER A 43 13.28 -10.90 -4.54
N ARG A 44 12.85 -9.85 -5.23
CA ARG A 44 11.43 -9.64 -5.58
C ARG A 44 10.83 -10.82 -6.38
N PHE A 45 11.65 -11.46 -7.23
CA PHE A 45 11.24 -12.64 -7.99
C PHE A 45 10.92 -13.82 -7.09
N GLN A 46 11.71 -14.03 -6.04
CA GLN A 46 11.45 -15.07 -5.04
C GLN A 46 10.13 -14.80 -4.31
N VAL A 47 9.87 -13.57 -3.86
CA VAL A 47 8.58 -13.20 -3.26
C VAL A 47 7.42 -13.48 -4.22
N TRP A 48 7.54 -13.07 -5.49
CA TRP A 48 6.53 -13.37 -6.51
C TRP A 48 6.27 -14.88 -6.65
N ARG A 49 7.32 -15.71 -6.69
CA ARG A 49 7.17 -17.18 -6.74
C ARG A 49 6.44 -17.72 -5.50
N CYS A 50 6.76 -17.22 -4.31
CA CYS A 50 6.09 -17.63 -3.07
C CYS A 50 4.59 -17.31 -3.11
N ARG A 51 4.22 -16.13 -3.62
CA ARG A 51 2.81 -15.74 -3.79
C ARG A 51 2.05 -16.64 -4.76
N GLN A 52 2.72 -17.15 -5.80
CA GLN A 52 2.08 -18.11 -6.71
C GLN A 52 1.87 -19.48 -6.05
N ALA A 53 2.80 -19.88 -5.18
CA ALA A 53 2.80 -21.20 -4.55
C ALA A 53 1.87 -21.30 -3.33
N ASP A 54 1.73 -20.23 -2.54
CA ASP A 54 0.96 -20.21 -1.29
C ASP A 54 -0.10 -19.10 -1.31
N LYS A 55 -1.37 -19.51 -1.27
CA LYS A 55 -2.53 -18.61 -1.34
C LYS A 55 -2.79 -17.85 -0.05
N GLU A 56 -2.44 -18.41 1.10
CA GLU A 56 -2.57 -17.70 2.38
C GLU A 56 -1.55 -16.57 2.47
N PHE A 57 -0.31 -16.84 2.03
CA PHE A 57 0.71 -15.82 1.91
C PHE A 57 0.34 -14.74 0.89
N ASP A 58 -0.22 -15.10 -0.27
CA ASP A 58 -0.67 -14.11 -1.25
C ASP A 58 -1.77 -13.20 -0.70
N CYS A 59 -2.76 -13.77 0.01
CA CYS A 59 -3.81 -12.99 0.67
C CYS A 59 -3.23 -12.03 1.73
N ALA A 60 -2.33 -12.53 2.59
CA ALA A 60 -1.65 -11.71 3.59
C ALA A 60 -0.80 -10.60 2.95
N TYR A 61 -0.12 -10.91 1.85
CA TYR A 61 0.64 -9.96 1.04
C TYR A 61 -0.25 -8.85 0.47
N GLU A 62 -1.40 -9.19 -0.11
CA GLU A 62 -2.32 -8.18 -0.64
C GLU A 62 -2.84 -7.26 0.46
N SER A 63 -3.14 -7.81 1.65
CA SER A 63 -3.53 -7.03 2.81
C SER A 63 -2.41 -6.08 3.25
N ALA A 64 -1.19 -6.59 3.38
CA ALA A 64 -0.02 -5.78 3.74
C ALA A 64 0.27 -4.69 2.70
N HIS A 65 0.09 -4.99 1.41
CA HIS A 65 0.30 -4.02 0.33
C HIS A 65 -0.71 -2.87 0.36
N ARG A 66 -1.95 -3.15 0.75
CA ARG A 66 -2.96 -2.10 1.00
C ARG A 66 -2.59 -1.25 2.22
N ALA A 67 -2.15 -1.87 3.32
CA ALA A 67 -1.69 -1.15 4.50
C ALA A 67 -0.47 -0.26 4.19
N MET A 68 0.50 -0.79 3.44
CA MET A 68 1.66 -0.05 2.92
C MET A 68 1.23 1.21 2.16
N ALA A 69 0.22 1.09 1.29
CA ALA A 69 -0.27 2.22 0.50
C ALA A 69 -0.86 3.32 1.39
N ALA A 70 -1.63 2.96 2.42
CA ALA A 70 -2.15 3.92 3.40
C ALA A 70 -1.02 4.61 4.17
N ALA A 71 -0.04 3.84 4.67
CA ALA A 71 1.11 4.38 5.39
C ALA A 71 1.95 5.35 4.54
N LEU A 72 2.16 5.02 3.26
CA LEU A 72 2.90 5.87 2.32
C LEU A 72 2.16 7.16 1.97
N VAL A 73 0.83 7.12 1.88
CA VAL A 73 0.01 8.33 1.73
C VAL A 73 0.17 9.22 2.96
N ASP A 74 0.01 8.67 4.16
CA ASP A 74 0.15 9.42 5.41
C ASP A 74 1.55 10.05 5.57
N ALA A 75 2.61 9.25 5.36
CA ALA A 75 3.99 9.72 5.39
C ALA A 75 4.23 10.85 4.38
N SER A 76 3.65 10.76 3.18
CA SER A 76 3.81 11.80 2.15
C SER A 76 3.19 13.15 2.53
N LEU A 77 2.15 13.16 3.38
CA LEU A 77 1.57 14.40 3.90
C LEU A 77 2.52 15.08 4.89
N THR A 78 3.22 14.29 5.70
CA THR A 78 4.25 14.80 6.61
C THR A 78 5.43 15.39 5.83
N GLU A 79 5.91 14.71 4.79
CA GLU A 79 6.96 15.21 3.90
C GLU A 79 6.55 16.53 3.22
N LEU A 80 5.32 16.61 2.71
CA LEU A 80 4.79 17.85 2.13
C LEU A 80 4.74 19.00 3.13
N LYS A 81 4.28 18.72 4.35
CA LYS A 81 4.17 19.73 5.42
C LYS A 81 5.53 20.31 5.82
N ASN A 82 6.58 19.47 5.76
CA ASN A 82 7.93 19.83 6.17
C ASN A 82 8.82 20.31 5.02
N ALA A 83 8.35 20.22 3.77
CA ALA A 83 9.13 20.59 2.61
C ALA A 83 9.36 22.11 2.53
N ASP A 84 10.60 22.48 2.23
CA ASP A 84 11.01 23.84 1.90
C ASP A 84 10.93 24.09 0.39
N ARG A 85 11.36 25.28 -0.05
CA ARG A 85 11.32 25.67 -1.47
C ARG A 85 12.14 24.75 -2.38
N GLU A 86 13.25 24.20 -1.90
CA GLU A 86 14.15 23.36 -2.70
C GLU A 86 13.63 21.92 -2.81
N THR A 87 13.02 21.43 -1.75
CA THR A 87 12.50 20.07 -1.63
C THR A 87 11.04 19.92 -2.06
N TRP A 88 10.29 21.02 -2.16
CA TRP A 88 8.86 21.05 -2.49
C TRP A 88 8.51 20.25 -3.74
N GLN A 89 9.27 20.39 -4.83
CA GLN A 89 8.97 19.69 -6.08
C GLN A 89 9.07 18.17 -5.91
N LYS A 90 10.09 17.70 -5.18
CA LYS A 90 10.30 16.28 -4.88
C LYS A 90 9.18 15.76 -3.96
N ALA A 91 8.87 16.48 -2.90
CA ALA A 91 7.80 16.11 -1.95
C ALA A 91 6.42 16.08 -2.64
N SER A 92 6.12 17.06 -3.49
CA SER A 92 4.89 17.12 -4.27
C SER A 92 4.77 15.96 -5.25
N ALA A 93 5.82 15.66 -6.02
CA ALA A 93 5.81 14.53 -6.94
C ALA A 93 5.64 13.19 -6.20
N TYR A 94 6.30 13.05 -5.05
CA TYR A 94 6.18 11.88 -4.19
C TYR A 94 4.74 11.71 -3.66
N ALA A 95 4.15 12.76 -3.08
CA ALA A 95 2.79 12.72 -2.57
C ALA A 95 1.75 12.43 -3.66
N GLN A 96 1.91 12.99 -4.86
CA GLN A 96 1.05 12.67 -6.01
C GLN A 96 1.14 11.18 -6.36
N ARG A 97 2.35 10.60 -6.34
CA ARG A 97 2.54 9.17 -6.61
C ARG A 97 1.90 8.30 -5.53
N CYS A 98 2.05 8.66 -4.25
CA CYS A 98 1.41 7.96 -3.14
C CYS A 98 -0.12 8.05 -3.22
N ALA A 99 -0.68 9.23 -3.50
CA ALA A 99 -2.11 9.43 -3.67
C ALA A 99 -2.68 8.60 -4.82
N TRP A 100 -2.00 8.58 -5.98
CA TRP A 100 -2.39 7.73 -7.11
C TRP A 100 -2.36 6.24 -6.74
N MET A 101 -1.32 5.79 -6.04
CA MET A 101 -1.25 4.41 -5.58
C MET A 101 -2.38 4.09 -4.58
N GLY A 102 -2.65 5.00 -3.66
CA GLY A 102 -3.78 4.92 -2.72
C GLY A 102 -5.11 4.79 -3.43
N SER A 103 -5.37 5.57 -4.49
CA SER A 103 -6.62 5.48 -5.24
C SER A 103 -6.81 4.15 -5.97
N LYS A 104 -5.71 3.48 -6.35
CA LYS A 104 -5.76 2.15 -6.99
C LYS A 104 -5.91 1.01 -5.98
N LEU A 105 -5.21 1.06 -4.86
CA LEU A 105 -5.18 -0.04 -3.88
C LEU A 105 -6.27 0.08 -2.81
N LEU A 106 -6.73 1.30 -2.54
CA LEU A 106 -7.73 1.63 -1.53
C LEU A 106 -8.79 2.59 -2.12
N PRO A 107 -9.50 2.20 -3.19
CA PRO A 107 -10.42 3.10 -3.90
C PRO A 107 -11.58 3.60 -3.03
N LYS A 108 -11.98 2.84 -2.01
CA LYS A 108 -13.02 3.27 -1.06
C LYS A 108 -12.58 4.46 -0.19
N LEU A 109 -11.28 4.56 0.10
CA LEU A 109 -10.72 5.60 0.97
C LEU A 109 -10.19 6.78 0.16
N TYR A 110 -9.45 6.49 -0.93
CA TYR A 110 -8.70 7.49 -1.70
C TYR A 110 -9.10 7.56 -3.17
N GLY A 111 -10.14 6.84 -3.59
CA GLY A 111 -10.67 6.93 -4.96
C GLY A 111 -11.43 8.24 -5.19
N ASP A 112 -11.60 8.58 -6.46
CA ASP A 112 -12.38 9.74 -6.87
C ASP A 112 -13.83 9.58 -6.38
N LYS A 113 -14.31 10.56 -5.62
CA LYS A 113 -15.71 10.59 -5.18
C LYS A 113 -16.54 11.25 -6.27
N PRO A 114 -17.64 10.63 -6.72
CA PRO A 114 -18.54 11.29 -7.66
C PRO A 114 -19.06 12.58 -7.02
N ALA A 115 -19.17 13.63 -7.83
CA ALA A 115 -19.82 14.86 -7.38
C ALA A 115 -21.22 14.51 -6.89
N GLU A 116 -21.51 14.80 -5.62
CA GLU A 116 -22.82 14.59 -5.03
C GLU A 116 -23.84 15.35 -5.90
N THR A 117 -24.71 14.60 -6.58
CA THR A 117 -25.79 15.20 -7.33
C THR A 117 -26.70 15.84 -6.30
N GLN A 118 -26.66 17.16 -6.16
CA GLN A 118 -27.58 17.89 -5.29
C GLN A 118 -29.00 17.56 -5.76
N ILE A 119 -29.67 16.65 -5.05
CA ILE A 119 -31.10 16.45 -5.18
C ILE A 119 -31.71 17.72 -4.59
N THR A 120 -31.99 18.69 -5.46
CA THR A 120 -32.78 19.88 -5.13
C THR A 120 -34.15 19.38 -4.71
N GLN A 121 -34.35 19.12 -3.42
CA GLN A 121 -35.67 18.97 -2.85
C GLN A 121 -36.34 20.34 -2.99
N SER A 122 -37.14 20.49 -4.04
CA SER A 122 -38.05 21.60 -4.22
C SER A 122 -39.06 21.58 -3.08
N ILE A 123 -38.73 22.27 -1.99
CA ILE A 123 -39.66 22.60 -0.92
C ILE A 123 -40.73 23.51 -1.55
N SER A 124 -41.86 22.92 -1.91
CA SER A 124 -43.08 23.62 -2.28
C SER A 124 -43.54 24.45 -1.09
N ARG A 125 -43.24 25.76 -1.10
CA ARG A 125 -43.85 26.71 -0.16
C ARG A 125 -45.36 26.77 -0.45
N PRO A 126 -46.24 26.58 0.55
CA PRO A 126 -47.66 26.90 0.39
C PRO A 126 -47.80 28.41 0.20
N ARG A 127 -48.60 28.82 -0.80
CA ARG A 127 -49.00 30.22 -0.97
C ARG A 127 -49.99 30.57 0.15
N ASN A 128 -49.71 31.65 0.88
CA ASN A 128 -50.70 32.34 1.71
C ASN A 128 -51.69 33.10 0.83
#